data_AF-A0A3C2CVP3-F1
#
_entry.id   AF-A0A3C2CVP3-F1
#
_cell.length_a   1.000
_cell.length_b   1.000
_cell.length_c   1.000
_cell.angle_alpha   90.00
_cell.angle_beta   90.00
_cell.angle_gamma   90.00
#
_symmetry.space_group_name_H-M   'P 1'
#
loop_
_entity.id
_entity.type
_entity.pdbx_description
1 polymer ?
#
loop_
_entity_poly.entity_id
_entity_poly.type
_entity_poly.pdbx_seq_one_letter_code
_entity_poly.pdbx_strand_id
1 'polypeptide(L)'
;MEESTPLISNDAVVFGLLMATLAFVFATSASKRPLWVKFYTYIPTVLLCYFIPAVFNSLGLISGESSGLYKVASRYLLPASLVLFTISIDLKGILKLGPKALTMFLAGTVGIVLGGPLALLTVGLMFPDIYSGTGPDEIWRGLSTISGSWIGGGANQTAMLEVFGASPTLFGQMIAVDVLVANLWMAFLLYWAAKPEKLDKLLKSDTSA
;
A
#
# COMPACT_ATOMS: atom_id res chain seq x y z
N MET A 1 19.53 -22.30 -0.37
CA MET A 1 19.99 -20.89 -0.39
C MET A 1 20.83 -20.71 0.84
N GLU A 2 22.08 -20.26 0.71
CA GLU A 2 22.95 -20.02 1.87
C GLU A 2 22.26 -18.99 2.79
N GLU A 3 22.01 -19.38 4.05
CA GLU A 3 21.57 -18.46 5.10
C GLU A 3 22.72 -17.50 5.39
N SER A 4 22.76 -16.37 4.68
CA SER A 4 23.64 -15.27 5.04
C SER A 4 23.20 -14.76 6.41
N THR A 5 24.00 -15.05 7.43
CA THR A 5 23.78 -14.52 8.78
C THR A 5 23.70 -12.99 8.68
N PRO A 6 22.62 -12.36 9.15
CA PRO A 6 22.48 -10.91 9.02
C PRO A 6 23.61 -10.21 9.76
N LEU A 7 24.17 -9.16 9.15
CA LEU A 7 25.27 -8.40 9.75
C LEU A 7 24.87 -7.80 11.11
N ILE A 8 23.60 -7.38 11.23
CA ILE A 8 23.02 -6.86 12.46
C ILE A 8 21.91 -7.81 12.92
N SER A 9 22.16 -8.53 14.01
CA SER A 9 21.21 -9.47 14.63
C SER A 9 20.51 -8.91 15.88
N ASN A 10 20.99 -7.79 16.43
CA ASN A 10 20.39 -7.17 17.61
C ASN A 10 19.13 -6.37 17.22
N ASP A 11 17.96 -6.84 17.68
CA ASP A 11 16.67 -6.21 17.36
C ASP A 11 16.58 -4.73 17.76
N ALA A 12 17.24 -4.29 18.84
CA ALA A 12 17.23 -2.87 19.22
C ALA A 12 18.00 -2.00 18.21
N VAL A 13 19.10 -2.53 17.67
CA VAL A 13 19.89 -1.85 16.63
C VAL A 13 19.13 -1.83 15.31
N VAL A 14 18.51 -2.95 14.93
CA VAL A 14 17.66 -3.03 13.74
C VAL A 14 16.50 -2.04 13.86
N PHE A 15 15.83 -1.97 15.01
CA PHE A 15 14.76 -1.01 15.26
C PHE A 15 15.27 0.44 15.16
N GLY A 16 16.41 0.75 15.79
CA GLY A 16 17.04 2.06 15.69
C GLY A 16 17.34 2.48 14.24
N LEU A 17 17.86 1.55 13.43
CA LEU A 17 18.12 1.77 12.01
C LEU A 17 16.84 2.04 11.21
N LEU A 18 15.78 1.26 11.45
CA LEU A 18 14.48 1.46 10.80
C LEU A 18 13.85 2.79 11.21
N MET A 19 13.89 3.14 12.50
CA MET A 19 13.40 4.43 13.00
C MET A 19 14.19 5.61 12.45
N ALA A 20 15.52 5.50 12.35
CA ALA A 20 16.36 6.51 11.73
C ALA A 20 16.04 6.69 10.24
N THR A 21 15.75 5.60 9.54
CA THR A 21 15.32 5.62 8.13
C THR A 21 13.99 6.35 7.97
N LEU A 22 13.00 6.02 8.80
CA LEU A 22 11.70 6.70 8.80
C LEU A 22 11.86 8.19 9.12
N ALA A 23 12.63 8.52 10.16
CA ALA A 23 12.90 9.90 10.55
C ALA A 23 13.57 10.69 9.42
N PHE A 24 14.57 10.10 8.76
CA PHE A 24 15.23 10.69 7.60
C PHE A 24 14.22 10.97 6.48
N VAL A 25 13.47 9.94 6.05
CA VAL A 25 12.51 10.05 4.95
C VAL A 25 11.42 11.08 5.22
N PHE A 26 10.85 11.11 6.43
CA PHE A 26 9.83 12.11 6.78
C PHE A 26 10.42 13.51 6.92
N ALA A 27 11.62 13.66 7.48
CA ALA A 27 12.28 14.95 7.62
C ALA A 27 12.64 15.55 6.24
N THR A 28 13.12 14.73 5.30
CA THR A 28 13.41 15.19 3.94
C THR A 28 12.13 15.46 3.16
N SER A 29 11.07 14.66 3.35
CA SER A 29 9.76 14.87 2.72
C SER A 29 9.08 16.18 3.17
N ALA A 30 9.18 16.51 4.45
CA ALA A 30 8.67 17.78 4.99
C ALA A 30 9.58 18.99 4.68
N SER A 31 10.74 18.78 4.07
CA SER A 31 11.72 19.84 3.81
C SER A 31 11.29 20.76 2.68
N LYS A 32 11.45 22.08 2.87
CA LYS A 32 11.20 23.09 1.84
C LYS A 32 12.34 23.27 0.84
N ARG A 33 13.43 22.51 0.96
CA ARG A 33 14.59 22.63 0.04
C ARG A 33 14.19 22.17 -1.36
N PRO A 34 14.58 22.88 -2.43
CA PRO A 34 14.13 22.60 -3.79
C PRO A 34 14.52 21.20 -4.29
N LEU A 35 15.67 20.67 -3.83
CA LEU A 35 16.11 19.30 -4.13
C LEU A 35 15.09 18.27 -3.64
N TRP A 36 14.69 18.36 -2.36
CA TRP A 36 13.77 17.40 -1.75
C TRP A 36 12.36 17.53 -2.31
N VAL A 37 11.87 18.76 -2.48
CA VAL A 37 10.57 19.00 -3.13
C VAL A 37 10.51 18.35 -4.51
N LYS A 38 11.55 18.55 -5.34
CA LYS A 38 11.63 17.92 -6.67
C LYS A 38 11.71 16.40 -6.59
N PHE A 39 12.49 15.85 -5.65
CA PHE A 39 12.62 14.41 -5.47
C PHE A 39 11.31 13.74 -5.07
N TYR A 40 10.62 14.27 -4.06
CA TYR A 40 9.32 13.75 -3.58
C TYR A 40 8.16 14.03 -4.53
N THR A 41 8.34 14.89 -5.53
CA THR A 41 7.38 15.04 -6.64
C THR A 41 7.30 13.77 -7.49
N TYR A 42 8.42 13.05 -7.64
CA TYR A 42 8.49 11.83 -8.45
C TYR A 42 8.49 10.55 -7.61
N ILE A 43 9.07 10.60 -6.41
CA ILE A 43 9.24 9.42 -5.56
C ILE A 43 8.38 9.57 -4.30
N PRO A 44 7.31 8.77 -4.14
CA PRO A 44 6.45 8.85 -2.97
C PRO A 44 7.18 8.51 -1.68
N THR A 45 6.88 9.25 -0.61
CA THR A 45 7.46 9.03 0.73
C THR A 45 7.25 7.60 1.22
N VAL A 46 6.04 7.08 1.05
CA VAL A 46 5.66 5.73 1.47
C VAL A 46 6.49 4.65 0.75
N LEU A 47 6.77 4.84 -0.55
CA LEU A 47 7.60 3.91 -1.32
C LEU A 47 9.00 3.75 -0.70
N LEU A 48 9.62 4.86 -0.29
CA LEU A 48 10.94 4.84 0.34
C LEU A 48 10.94 4.16 1.70
N CYS A 49 9.87 4.33 2.48
CA CYS A 49 9.71 3.66 3.78
C CYS A 49 9.70 2.13 3.64
N TYR A 50 9.28 1.58 2.49
CA TYR A 50 9.34 0.14 2.21
C TYR A 50 10.62 -0.29 1.49
N PHE A 51 11.04 0.50 0.49
CA PHE A 51 12.14 0.15 -0.39
C PHE A 51 13.48 0.15 0.35
N ILE A 52 13.74 1.13 1.22
CA ILE A 52 15.02 1.22 1.94
C ILE A 52 15.22 0.01 2.88
N PRO A 53 14.25 -0.36 3.75
CA PRO A 53 14.36 -1.59 4.54
C PRO A 53 14.48 -2.87 3.70
N ALA A 54 13.79 -2.94 2.55
CA ALA A 54 13.93 -4.08 1.64
C ALA A 54 15.34 -4.21 1.09
N VAL A 55 15.99 -3.09 0.72
CA VAL A 55 17.41 -3.07 0.32
C VAL A 55 18.31 -3.52 1.46
N PHE A 56 18.07 -3.08 2.69
CA PHE A 56 18.85 -3.57 3.85
C PHE A 56 18.71 -5.08 4.03
N ASN A 57 17.51 -5.62 3.85
CA ASN A 57 17.28 -7.06 3.92
C ASN A 57 18.01 -7.79 2.78
N SER A 58 17.86 -7.34 1.53
CA SER A 58 18.51 -7.96 0.37
C SER A 58 20.04 -7.90 0.40
N LEU A 59 20.63 -6.88 1.05
CA LEU A 59 22.07 -6.77 1.25
C LEU A 59 22.57 -7.58 2.46
N GLY A 60 21.69 -8.26 3.20
CA GLY A 60 22.03 -9.00 4.41
C GLY A 60 22.40 -8.11 5.61
N LEU A 61 22.09 -6.80 5.56
CA LEU A 61 22.33 -5.88 6.68
C LEU A 61 21.41 -6.19 7.87
N ILE A 62 20.15 -6.51 7.57
CA ILE A 62 19.12 -6.92 8.53
C ILE A 62 18.44 -8.19 7.98
N SER A 63 17.73 -8.95 8.81
CA SER A 63 16.85 -10.03 8.34
C SER A 63 15.44 -9.84 8.90
N GLY A 64 14.46 -9.83 8.00
CA GLY A 64 13.05 -9.81 8.36
C GLY A 64 12.57 -11.12 9.00
N GLU A 65 13.15 -12.27 8.64
CA GLU A 65 12.77 -13.56 9.23
C GLU A 65 13.37 -13.80 10.62
N SER A 66 14.63 -13.41 10.84
CA SER A 66 15.28 -13.67 12.14
C SER A 66 14.94 -12.62 13.19
N SER A 67 14.49 -11.43 12.78
CA SER A 67 14.19 -10.33 13.69
C SER A 67 12.85 -10.52 14.40
N GLY A 68 12.83 -10.30 15.72
CA GLY A 68 11.60 -10.31 16.51
C GLY A 68 10.68 -9.11 16.26
N LEU A 69 11.16 -8.10 15.53
CA LEU A 69 10.47 -6.82 15.37
C LEU A 69 9.16 -6.93 14.61
N TYR A 70 9.06 -7.82 13.61
CA TYR A 70 7.80 -8.02 12.89
C TYR A 70 6.69 -8.43 13.87
N LYS A 71 6.98 -9.35 14.79
CA LYS A 71 6.03 -9.80 15.82
C LYS A 71 5.61 -8.67 16.74
N VAL A 72 6.52 -7.77 17.10
CA VAL A 72 6.21 -6.61 17.93
C VAL A 72 5.31 -5.63 17.15
N ALA A 73 5.67 -5.34 15.90
CA ALA A 73 4.92 -4.44 15.04
C ALA A 73 3.50 -4.95 14.76
N SER A 74 3.34 -6.19 14.33
CA SER A 74 2.04 -6.75 13.96
C SER A 74 1.11 -7.00 15.14
N ARG A 75 1.64 -7.37 16.32
CA ARG A 75 0.81 -7.75 17.47
C ARG A 75 0.50 -6.61 18.44
N TYR A 76 1.34 -5.59 18.50
CA TYR A 76 1.17 -4.50 19.46
C TYR A 76 0.98 -3.15 18.78
N LEU A 77 1.87 -2.79 17.84
CA LEU A 77 1.83 -1.46 17.22
C LEU A 77 0.67 -1.32 16.24
N LEU A 78 0.50 -2.31 15.36
CA LEU A 78 -0.54 -2.29 14.34
C LEU A 78 -1.95 -2.22 14.95
N PRO A 79 -2.36 -3.10 15.90
CA PRO A 79 -3.68 -3.01 16.50
C PRO A 79 -3.91 -1.68 17.22
N ALA A 80 -2.92 -1.18 17.96
CA ALA A 80 -3.01 0.12 18.62
C ALA A 80 -3.21 1.27 17.62
N SER A 81 -2.48 1.24 16.50
CA SER A 81 -2.62 2.24 15.43
C SER A 81 -4.00 2.22 14.78
N LEU A 82 -4.60 1.04 14.58
CA LEU A 82 -5.96 0.88 14.04
C LEU A 82 -7.01 1.45 14.99
N VAL A 83 -6.87 1.23 16.31
CA VAL A 83 -7.74 1.83 17.32
C VAL A 83 -7.63 3.36 17.31
N LEU A 84 -6.42 3.90 17.29
CA LEU A 84 -6.21 5.36 17.25
C LEU A 84 -6.75 5.98 15.95
N PHE A 85 -6.55 5.29 14.83
CA PHE A 85 -7.07 5.71 13.53
C PHE A 85 -8.61 5.75 13.53
N THR A 86 -9.24 4.72 14.08
CA THR A 86 -10.71 4.63 14.15
C THR A 86 -11.33 5.68 15.07
N ILE A 87 -10.69 6.03 16.19
CA ILE A 87 -11.14 7.13 17.06
C ILE A 87 -11.11 8.48 16.32
N SER A 88 -10.20 8.65 15.35
CA SER A 88 -10.04 9.90 14.59
C SER A 88 -11.08 10.05 13.46
N ILE A 89 -11.97 9.08 13.25
CA ILE A 89 -12.95 9.08 12.16
C ILE A 89 -14.14 10.00 12.51
N ASP A 90 -14.45 10.96 11.61
CA ASP A 90 -15.66 11.78 11.71
C ASP A 90 -16.90 11.03 11.19
N LEU A 91 -17.54 10.28 12.08
CA LEU A 91 -18.79 9.55 11.77
C LEU A 91 -19.93 10.49 11.35
N LYS A 92 -20.00 11.71 11.89
CA LYS A 92 -21.05 12.68 11.53
C LYS A 92 -20.84 13.19 10.11
N GLY A 93 -19.59 13.46 9.73
CA GLY A 93 -19.20 13.81 8.37
C GLY A 93 -19.56 12.71 7.37
N ILE A 94 -19.27 11.45 7.69
CA ILE A 94 -19.62 10.30 6.85
C ILE A 94 -21.14 10.19 6.63
N LEU A 95 -21.94 10.34 7.70
CA LEU A 95 -23.39 10.27 7.60
C LEU A 95 -23.98 11.38 6.70
N LYS A 96 -23.37 12.58 6.67
CA LYS A 96 -23.80 13.69 5.81
C LYS A 96 -23.60 13.43 4.32
N LEU A 97 -22.69 12.53 3.94
CA LEU A 97 -22.49 12.15 2.53
C LEU A 97 -23.69 11.37 1.96
N GLY A 98 -24.51 10.79 2.83
CA GLY A 98 -25.78 10.17 2.48
C GLY A 98 -25.66 8.97 1.52
N PRO A 99 -26.77 8.58 0.86
CA PRO A 99 -26.82 7.37 0.04
C PRO A 99 -25.95 7.43 -1.21
N LYS A 100 -25.66 8.62 -1.76
CA LYS A 100 -24.84 8.76 -2.97
C LYS A 100 -23.40 8.29 -2.74
N ALA A 101 -22.79 8.61 -1.61
CA ALA A 101 -21.45 8.12 -1.28
C ALA A 101 -21.43 6.62 -1.05
N LEU A 102 -22.48 6.06 -0.44
CA LEU A 102 -22.61 4.62 -0.29
C LEU A 102 -22.73 3.92 -1.64
N THR A 103 -23.51 4.46 -2.59
CA THR A 103 -23.60 3.92 -3.95
C THR A 103 -22.25 3.96 -4.66
N MET A 104 -21.51 5.07 -4.56
CA MET A 104 -20.16 5.18 -5.13
C MET A 104 -19.19 4.17 -4.51
N PHE A 105 -19.23 4.01 -3.19
CA PHE A 105 -18.42 3.02 -2.48
C PHE A 105 -18.74 1.59 -2.92
N LEU A 106 -20.03 1.23 -3.01
CA LEU A 106 -20.45 -0.10 -3.44
C LEU A 106 -20.09 -0.37 -4.90
N ALA A 107 -20.27 0.63 -5.79
CA ALA A 107 -19.87 0.51 -7.18
C ALA A 107 -18.35 0.27 -7.33
N GLY A 108 -17.53 1.03 -6.60
CA GLY A 108 -16.07 0.82 -6.54
C GLY A 108 -15.70 -0.55 -5.97
N THR A 109 -16.36 -0.96 -4.89
CA THR A 109 -16.16 -2.27 -4.24
C THR A 109 -16.47 -3.41 -5.22
N VAL A 110 -17.60 -3.37 -5.91
CA VAL A 110 -17.95 -4.38 -6.95
C VAL A 110 -16.89 -4.39 -8.05
N GLY A 111 -16.43 -3.22 -8.48
CA GLY A 111 -15.33 -3.11 -9.45
C GLY A 111 -14.06 -3.82 -9.00
N ILE A 112 -13.65 -3.67 -7.74
CA ILE A 112 -12.45 -4.32 -7.17
C ILE A 112 -12.67 -5.85 -7.04
N VAL A 113 -13.82 -6.26 -6.50
CA VAL A 113 -14.18 -7.67 -6.29
C VAL A 113 -14.21 -8.45 -7.61
N LEU A 114 -14.65 -7.82 -8.70
CA LEU A 114 -14.65 -8.43 -10.03
C LEU A 114 -13.29 -8.28 -10.73
N GLY A 115 -12.66 -7.11 -10.58
CA GLY A 115 -11.41 -6.76 -11.27
C GLY A 115 -10.23 -7.63 -10.84
N GLY A 116 -10.09 -7.95 -9.54
CA GLY A 116 -8.99 -8.78 -9.03
C GLY A 116 -8.97 -10.18 -9.66
N PRO A 117 -10.05 -10.98 -9.53
CA PRO A 117 -10.15 -12.29 -10.18
C PRO A 117 -10.02 -12.24 -11.70
N LEU A 118 -10.63 -11.23 -12.34
CA LEU A 118 -10.53 -11.08 -13.80
C LEU A 118 -9.10 -10.78 -14.25
N ALA A 119 -8.37 -9.94 -13.53
CA ALA A 119 -6.96 -9.66 -13.79
C ALA A 119 -6.11 -10.93 -13.63
N LEU A 120 -6.33 -11.69 -12.56
CA LEU A 120 -5.63 -12.95 -12.32
C LEU A 120 -5.89 -13.95 -13.44
N LEU A 121 -7.15 -14.14 -13.83
CA LEU A 121 -7.55 -15.02 -14.93
C LEU A 121 -6.91 -14.59 -16.26
N THR A 122 -7.07 -13.33 -16.64
CA THR A 122 -6.59 -12.84 -17.94
C THR A 122 -5.08 -12.85 -18.07
N VAL A 123 -4.35 -12.42 -17.04
CA VAL A 123 -2.88 -12.45 -17.03
C VAL A 123 -2.39 -13.90 -16.91
N GLY A 124 -3.05 -14.72 -16.09
CA GLY A 124 -2.70 -16.12 -15.90
C GLY A 124 -2.88 -17.00 -17.14
N LEU A 125 -3.76 -16.62 -18.07
CA LEU A 125 -3.85 -17.26 -19.38
C LEU A 125 -2.61 -17.03 -20.25
N MET A 126 -1.95 -15.89 -20.10
CA MET A 126 -0.73 -15.54 -20.85
C MET A 126 0.55 -15.95 -20.13
N PHE A 127 0.55 -15.90 -18.79
CA PHE A 127 1.69 -16.19 -17.92
C PHE A 127 1.28 -17.15 -16.80
N PRO A 128 1.17 -18.47 -17.07
CA PRO A 128 0.74 -19.45 -16.06
C PRO A 128 1.67 -19.51 -14.84
N ASP A 129 2.94 -19.14 -15.00
CA ASP A 129 3.94 -19.18 -13.93
C ASP A 129 3.62 -18.24 -12.76
N ILE A 130 2.70 -17.28 -12.91
CA ILE A 130 2.26 -16.42 -11.80
C ILE A 130 1.58 -17.22 -10.67
N TYR A 131 1.09 -18.42 -10.96
CA TYR A 131 0.48 -19.34 -9.99
C TYR A 131 1.49 -20.26 -9.30
N SER A 132 2.78 -20.10 -9.56
CA SER A 132 3.84 -20.97 -9.01
C SER A 132 4.10 -20.77 -7.51
N GLY A 133 3.65 -19.65 -6.93
CA GLY A 133 3.80 -19.37 -5.50
C GLY A 133 3.06 -20.40 -4.64
N THR A 134 3.67 -20.83 -3.55
CA THR A 134 3.09 -21.83 -2.62
C THR A 134 2.92 -21.27 -1.22
N GLY A 135 1.84 -21.65 -0.53
CA GLY A 135 1.60 -21.22 0.85
C GLY A 135 1.50 -19.69 0.97
N PRO A 136 2.24 -19.05 1.89
CA PRO A 136 2.22 -17.58 2.06
C PRO A 136 2.60 -16.77 0.81
N ASP A 137 3.31 -17.38 -0.15
CA ASP A 137 3.76 -16.73 -1.38
C ASP A 137 2.77 -16.86 -2.56
N GLU A 138 1.58 -17.44 -2.33
CA GLU A 138 0.52 -17.47 -3.34
C GLU A 138 0.08 -16.04 -3.71
N ILE A 139 0.15 -15.69 -4.99
CA ILE A 139 -0.06 -14.32 -5.46
C ILE A 139 -1.44 -13.73 -5.09
N TRP A 140 -2.47 -14.57 -4.99
CA TRP A 140 -3.81 -14.14 -4.61
C TRP A 140 -3.85 -13.57 -3.18
N ARG A 141 -2.99 -14.06 -2.27
CA ARG A 141 -2.84 -13.51 -0.91
C ARG A 141 -2.26 -12.12 -0.95
N GLY A 142 -1.33 -11.87 -1.86
CA GLY A 142 -0.83 -10.52 -2.12
C GLY A 142 -1.93 -9.60 -2.68
N LEU A 143 -2.66 -10.06 -3.70
CA LEU A 143 -3.74 -9.29 -4.33
C LEU A 143 -4.91 -8.98 -3.37
N SER A 144 -5.18 -9.84 -2.38
CA SER A 144 -6.18 -9.57 -1.35
C SER A 144 -5.80 -8.34 -0.52
N THR A 145 -4.51 -8.15 -0.22
CA THR A 145 -4.03 -6.96 0.50
C THR A 145 -4.21 -5.68 -0.31
N ILE A 146 -3.92 -5.71 -1.62
CA ILE A 146 -4.20 -4.59 -2.52
C ILE A 146 -5.71 -4.30 -2.54
N SER A 147 -6.54 -5.32 -2.67
CA SER A 147 -8.00 -5.15 -2.67
C SER A 147 -8.49 -4.48 -1.37
N GLY A 148 -7.92 -4.87 -0.22
CA GLY A 148 -8.15 -4.22 1.07
C GLY A 148 -7.77 -2.74 1.07
N SER A 149 -6.61 -2.39 0.49
CA SER A 149 -6.14 -1.01 0.35
C SER A 149 -7.10 -0.13 -0.46
N TRP A 150 -7.59 -0.64 -1.59
CA TRP A 150 -8.46 0.15 -2.47
C TRP A 150 -9.91 0.25 -1.99
N ILE A 151 -10.38 -0.69 -1.17
CA ILE A 151 -11.72 -0.61 -0.56
C ILE A 151 -11.70 0.25 0.71
N GLY A 152 -10.68 0.14 1.56
CA GLY A 152 -10.67 0.86 2.85
C GLY A 152 -9.31 1.24 3.41
N GLY A 153 -8.31 1.43 2.54
CA GLY A 153 -7.02 2.00 2.85
C GLY A 153 -6.02 1.05 3.52
N GLY A 154 -4.87 1.59 3.91
CA GLY A 154 -3.75 0.82 4.48
C GLY A 154 -4.11 0.02 5.74
N ALA A 155 -5.09 0.48 6.51
CA ALA A 155 -5.66 -0.26 7.64
C ALA A 155 -6.28 -1.59 7.18
N ASN A 156 -7.14 -1.55 6.17
CA ASN A 156 -7.75 -2.74 5.60
C ASN A 156 -6.72 -3.61 4.87
N GLN A 157 -5.76 -3.01 4.16
CA GLN A 157 -4.64 -3.73 3.56
C GLN A 157 -3.89 -4.58 4.58
N THR A 158 -3.61 -4.02 5.76
CA THR A 158 -2.91 -4.75 6.82
C THR A 158 -3.82 -5.78 7.50
N ALA A 159 -5.12 -5.51 7.63
CA ALA A 159 -6.07 -6.51 8.10
C ALA A 159 -6.13 -7.73 7.16
N MET A 160 -6.09 -7.50 5.83
CA MET A 160 -6.04 -8.60 4.85
C MET A 160 -4.73 -9.40 4.96
N LEU A 161 -3.60 -8.76 5.27
CA LEU A 161 -2.34 -9.47 5.53
C LEU A 161 -2.47 -10.43 6.72
N GLU A 162 -3.04 -9.98 7.83
CA GLU A 162 -3.19 -10.81 9.03
C GLU A 162 -4.20 -11.95 8.84
N VAL A 163 -5.28 -11.73 8.08
CA VAL A 163 -6.30 -12.74 7.80
C VAL A 163 -5.82 -13.78 6.77
N PHE A 164 -5.16 -13.33 5.70
CA PHE A 164 -4.78 -14.18 4.57
C PHE A 164 -3.32 -14.58 4.55
N GLY A 165 -2.48 -14.08 5.47
CA GLY A 165 -1.13 -14.58 5.71
C GLY A 165 -0.20 -14.51 4.51
N ALA A 166 -0.21 -13.42 3.75
CA ALA A 166 0.78 -13.20 2.70
C ALA A 166 2.19 -13.13 3.31
N SER A 167 3.21 -13.63 2.60
CA SER A 167 4.58 -13.54 3.08
C SER A 167 5.02 -12.08 3.22
N PRO A 168 5.97 -11.75 4.14
CA PRO A 168 6.48 -10.39 4.27
C PRO A 168 7.06 -9.83 2.96
N THR A 169 7.71 -10.70 2.17
CA THR A 169 8.26 -10.37 0.85
C THR A 169 7.16 -10.03 -0.13
N LEU A 170 6.16 -10.91 -0.27
CA LEU A 170 5.02 -10.68 -1.16
C LEU A 170 4.24 -9.43 -0.74
N PHE A 171 4.02 -9.22 0.55
CA PHE A 171 3.34 -8.04 1.07
C PHE A 171 4.10 -6.74 0.74
N GLY A 172 5.42 -6.72 0.94
CA GLY A 172 6.26 -5.57 0.57
C GLY A 172 6.18 -5.27 -0.94
N GLN A 173 6.19 -6.30 -1.79
CA GLN A 173 6.01 -6.15 -3.24
C GLN A 173 4.63 -5.56 -3.57
N MET A 174 3.57 -6.05 -2.94
CA MET A 174 2.20 -5.59 -3.17
C MET A 174 2.00 -4.14 -2.76
N ILE A 175 2.59 -3.70 -1.65
CA ILE A 175 2.53 -2.30 -1.25
C ILE A 175 3.30 -1.40 -2.24
N ALA A 176 4.46 -1.84 -2.71
CA ALA A 176 5.21 -1.08 -3.71
C ALA A 176 4.38 -0.91 -5.00
N VAL A 177 3.75 -1.98 -5.48
CA VAL A 177 2.83 -1.95 -6.63
C VAL A 177 1.65 -1.02 -6.35
N ASP A 178 1.01 -1.15 -5.18
CA ASP A 178 -0.13 -0.35 -4.76
C ASP A 178 0.19 1.15 -4.81
N VAL A 179 1.29 1.57 -4.17
CA VAL A 179 1.74 2.97 -4.15
C VAL A 179 2.07 3.47 -5.55
N LEU A 180 2.79 2.70 -6.36
CA LEU A 180 3.16 3.12 -7.71
C LEU A 180 1.93 3.29 -8.61
N VAL A 181 1.04 2.29 -8.63
CA VAL A 181 -0.18 2.31 -9.44
C VAL A 181 -1.11 3.42 -8.97
N ALA A 182 -1.29 3.60 -7.65
CA ALA A 182 -2.12 4.67 -7.11
C ALA A 182 -1.62 6.06 -7.51
N ASN A 183 -0.30 6.30 -7.48
CA ASN A 183 0.25 7.60 -7.88
C ASN A 183 0.14 7.84 -9.39
N LEU A 184 0.40 6.83 -10.23
CA LEU A 184 0.21 6.94 -11.67
C LEU A 184 -1.27 7.19 -12.03
N TRP A 185 -2.18 6.49 -11.36
CA TRP A 185 -3.62 6.67 -11.55
C TRP A 185 -4.08 8.05 -11.06
N MET A 186 -3.58 8.52 -9.92
CA MET A 186 -3.87 9.87 -9.43
C MET A 186 -3.42 10.94 -10.44
N ALA A 187 -2.22 10.82 -10.99
CA ALA A 187 -1.72 11.73 -12.02
C ALA A 187 -2.64 11.71 -13.26
N PHE A 188 -3.06 10.52 -13.70
CA PHE A 188 -4.02 10.36 -14.79
C PHE A 188 -5.36 11.05 -14.50
N LEU A 189 -5.95 10.82 -13.32
CA LEU A 189 -7.21 11.43 -12.90
C LEU A 189 -7.11 12.95 -12.83
N LEU A 190 -6.06 13.50 -12.22
CA LEU A 190 -5.86 14.95 -12.10
C LEU A 190 -5.68 15.63 -13.46
N TYR A 191 -4.96 14.98 -14.37
CA TYR A 191 -4.81 15.47 -15.74
C TYR A 191 -6.15 15.63 -16.46
N TRP A 192 -7.07 14.67 -16.29
CA TRP A 192 -8.41 14.72 -16.88
C TRP A 192 -9.38 15.61 -16.10
N ALA A 193 -9.26 15.68 -14.78
CA ALA A 193 -10.04 16.59 -13.94
C ALA A 193 -9.77 18.06 -14.28
N ALA A 194 -8.56 18.39 -14.75
CA ALA A 194 -8.21 19.71 -15.27
C ALA A 194 -8.84 20.02 -16.65
N LYS A 195 -9.51 19.06 -17.29
CA LYS A 195 -10.16 19.20 -18.61
C LYS A 195 -11.61 18.67 -18.59
N PRO A 196 -12.47 19.20 -17.70
CA PRO A 196 -13.80 18.64 -17.42
C PRO A 196 -14.70 18.63 -18.66
N GLU A 197 -14.64 19.67 -19.49
CA GLU A 197 -15.45 19.85 -20.71
C GLU A 197 -15.44 18.63 -21.66
N LYS A 198 -14.29 17.95 -21.80
CA LYS A 198 -14.15 16.77 -22.66
C LYS A 198 -14.81 15.55 -22.03
N LEU A 199 -14.63 15.38 -20.73
CA LEU A 199 -15.18 14.26 -19.99
C LEU A 199 -16.69 14.42 -19.84
N ASP A 200 -17.16 15.62 -19.52
CA ASP A 200 -18.58 15.94 -19.33
C ASP A 200 -19.36 15.76 -20.62
N LYS A 201 -18.79 16.14 -21.78
CA LYS A 201 -19.41 15.87 -23.08
C LYS A 201 -19.46 14.37 -23.41
N LEU A 202 -18.43 13.60 -23.06
CA LEU A 202 -18.37 12.16 -23.31
C LEU A 202 -19.36 11.40 -22.41
N LEU A 203 -19.42 11.75 -21.14
CA LEU A 203 -20.24 11.11 -20.11
C LEU A 203 -21.65 11.69 -20.02
N LYS A 204 -21.94 12.78 -20.77
CA LYS A 204 -23.18 13.55 -20.70
C LYS A 204 -23.49 14.01 -19.26
N SER A 205 -22.44 14.43 -18.55
CA SER A 205 -22.55 14.89 -17.17
C SER A 205 -23.38 16.17 -17.11
N ASP A 206 -24.30 16.24 -16.15
CA ASP A 206 -25.03 17.48 -15.85
C ASP A 206 -24.12 18.41 -15.04
N THR A 207 -23.69 19.52 -15.66
CA THR A 207 -22.80 20.52 -15.07
C THR A 207 -23.55 21.76 -14.59
N SER A 208 -24.87 21.69 -14.37
CA SER A 208 -25.70 22.84 -13.99
C SER A 208 -25.66 23.21 -12.50
N ALA A 209 -24.82 22.53 -11.70
CA ALA A 209 -24.64 22.75 -10.27
C ALA A 209 -23.61 23.84 -9.94
#